data_AF-A0A0D8IEF7-F1
#
_entry.id   AF-A0A0D8IEF7-F1
#
_cell.length_a   1.000
_cell.length_b   1.000
_cell.length_c   1.000
_cell.angle_alpha   90.00
_cell.angle_beta   90.00
_cell.angle_gamma   90.00
#
_symmetry.space_group_name_H-M   'P 1'
#
loop_
_entity.id
_entity.type
_entity.pdbx_description
1 polymer ?
#
loop_
_entity_poly.entity_id
_entity_poly.type
_entity_poly.pdbx_seq_one_letter_code
_entity_poly.pdbx_strand_id
1 'polypeptide(L)'
;MKWKFFNKAAKENLEGDHAKTVVVQEGLEDQENQEHQQELLEVVVDVTKLIRKTIEKTSETNGFIAQKNNIMVQNVIQESAALQQADANVSEVVAHIENISHVTGEVAKTTNEAFNLATQGNDIVASLGEQMQVIDTTFKQFLGIIDLLKSNSKEIEGFTNTIQTISSQTNLLSLNASIEAARAGEHGRGFAVVANEVKKLSEETVQASSEINQKIQTMTKTMEETYSKIEKSVEEISKGMEITNLTENIFDGMLKFQTQIKDKMNEIWSTTETNSNKIAMIAEIWHQISKHAMENAGSMEELADKNEEQTVHFIDLLSFVYQMEDILGDLKKEIVQDIKKNNNN
;
A
#
# COMPACT_ATOMS: atom_id res chain seq x y z
N MET A 1 -79.02 -30.48 -92.05
CA MET A 1 -80.25 -31.13 -92.59
C MET A 1 -79.80 -32.28 -93.47
N LYS A 2 -79.72 -33.50 -92.93
CA LYS A 2 -80.56 -34.68 -93.29
C LYS A 2 -79.52 -35.79 -93.53
N TRP A 3 -79.48 -36.95 -92.91
CA TRP A 3 -80.47 -37.85 -92.33
C TRP A 3 -79.63 -38.85 -91.50
N LYS A 4 -79.77 -39.04 -90.18
CA LYS A 4 -80.93 -39.66 -89.51
C LYS A 4 -81.88 -40.31 -90.52
N PHE A 5 -81.52 -41.49 -91.06
CA PHE A 5 -82.45 -42.54 -91.52
C PHE A 5 -81.74 -43.74 -92.17
N PHE A 6 -80.67 -44.26 -91.55
CA PHE A 6 -80.40 -45.70 -91.65
C PHE A 6 -80.21 -46.30 -90.26
N ASN A 7 -81.14 -45.92 -89.38
CA ASN A 7 -81.44 -46.66 -88.16
C ASN A 7 -82.35 -47.85 -88.54
N LYS A 8 -81.75 -48.93 -89.04
CA LYS A 8 -82.37 -50.27 -89.08
C LYS A 8 -81.35 -51.41 -89.31
N ALA A 9 -80.12 -51.25 -88.84
CA ALA A 9 -79.12 -52.34 -88.80
C ALA A 9 -78.30 -52.32 -87.49
N ALA A 10 -78.81 -51.65 -86.45
CA ALA A 10 -78.16 -51.44 -85.17
C ALA A 10 -78.92 -52.08 -84.00
N LYS A 11 -79.53 -53.26 -84.19
CA LYS A 11 -80.24 -53.92 -83.08
C LYS A 11 -80.14 -55.44 -82.98
N GLU A 12 -79.20 -56.08 -83.69
CA GLU A 12 -78.96 -57.53 -83.56
C GLU A 12 -77.47 -57.91 -83.51
N ASN A 13 -76.57 -56.99 -83.12
CA ASN A 13 -75.15 -57.34 -82.92
C ASN A 13 -74.46 -56.57 -81.78
N LEU A 14 -75.22 -56.05 -80.80
CA LEU A 14 -74.72 -55.13 -79.76
C LEU A 14 -74.85 -55.66 -78.32
N GLU A 15 -75.05 -56.96 -78.11
CA GLU A 15 -75.11 -57.54 -76.75
C GLU A 15 -73.83 -58.32 -76.36
N GLY A 16 -72.87 -58.49 -77.27
CA GLY A 16 -71.59 -59.19 -77.00
C GLY A 16 -70.36 -58.31 -76.80
N ASP A 17 -70.40 -57.04 -77.23
CA ASP A 17 -69.20 -56.17 -77.29
C ASP A 17 -69.15 -55.10 -76.18
N HIS A 18 -70.32 -54.69 -75.67
CA HIS A 18 -70.41 -53.79 -74.52
C HIS A 18 -69.92 -54.45 -73.22
N ALA A 19 -70.13 -55.75 -73.02
CA ALA A 19 -69.58 -56.47 -71.86
C ALA A 19 -68.04 -56.54 -71.91
N LYS A 20 -67.43 -56.70 -73.09
CA LYS A 20 -65.97 -56.69 -73.23
C LYS A 20 -65.36 -55.30 -73.10
N THR A 21 -66.04 -54.26 -73.58
CA THR A 21 -65.51 -52.89 -73.48
C THR A 21 -65.67 -52.33 -72.06
N VAL A 22 -66.76 -52.68 -71.35
CA VAL A 22 -66.93 -52.34 -69.93
C VAL A 22 -65.95 -53.11 -69.04
N VAL A 23 -65.73 -54.42 -69.25
CA VAL A 23 -64.73 -55.19 -68.50
C VAL A 23 -63.29 -54.73 -68.78
N VAL A 24 -62.99 -54.24 -70.00
CA VAL A 24 -61.68 -53.67 -70.32
C VAL A 24 -61.51 -52.26 -69.74
N GLN A 25 -62.57 -51.43 -69.68
CA GLN A 25 -62.51 -50.13 -69.00
C GLN A 25 -62.47 -50.27 -67.47
N GLU A 26 -63.24 -51.19 -66.88
CA GLU A 26 -63.17 -51.54 -65.45
C GLU A 26 -61.80 -52.15 -65.10
N GLY A 27 -61.24 -53.01 -65.97
CA GLY A 27 -59.89 -53.55 -65.78
C GLY A 27 -58.76 -52.53 -65.94
N LEU A 28 -58.94 -51.49 -66.77
CA LEU A 28 -58.00 -50.37 -66.90
C LEU A 28 -58.11 -49.38 -65.73
N GLU A 29 -59.34 -49.09 -65.25
CA GLU A 29 -59.58 -48.29 -64.04
C GLU A 29 -59.05 -49.01 -62.78
N ASP A 30 -59.23 -50.33 -62.67
CA ASP A 30 -58.67 -51.14 -61.58
C ASP A 30 -57.13 -51.19 -61.63
N GLN A 31 -56.53 -51.21 -62.81
CA GLN A 31 -55.08 -51.20 -62.98
C GLN A 31 -54.47 -49.82 -62.68
N GLU A 32 -55.07 -48.72 -63.15
CA GLU A 32 -54.66 -47.35 -62.80
C GLU A 32 -54.83 -47.09 -61.29
N ASN A 33 -55.91 -47.59 -60.68
CA ASN A 33 -56.14 -47.48 -59.23
C ASN A 33 -55.11 -48.30 -58.42
N GLN A 34 -54.71 -49.48 -58.90
CA GLN A 34 -53.65 -50.29 -58.28
C GLN A 34 -52.26 -49.64 -58.41
N GLU A 35 -51.93 -49.05 -59.57
CA GLU A 35 -50.69 -48.29 -59.75
C GLU A 35 -50.65 -47.06 -58.84
N HIS A 36 -51.76 -46.32 -58.72
CA HIS A 36 -51.86 -45.16 -57.83
C HIS A 36 -51.77 -45.55 -56.34
N GLN A 37 -52.36 -46.68 -55.94
CA GLN A 37 -52.22 -47.22 -54.59
C GLN A 37 -50.78 -47.67 -54.28
N GLN A 38 -50.06 -48.24 -55.24
CA GLN A 38 -48.65 -48.58 -55.07
C GLN A 38 -47.76 -47.35 -54.96
N GLU A 39 -47.99 -46.32 -55.79
CA GLU A 39 -47.27 -45.05 -55.73
C GLU A 39 -47.52 -44.35 -54.39
N LEU A 40 -48.77 -44.33 -53.92
CA LEU A 40 -49.12 -43.78 -52.60
C LEU A 40 -48.45 -44.56 -51.47
N LEU A 41 -48.42 -45.90 -51.53
CA LEU A 41 -47.73 -46.74 -50.56
C LEU A 41 -46.23 -46.44 -50.52
N GLU A 42 -45.59 -46.26 -51.68
CA GLU A 42 -44.18 -45.90 -51.80
C GLU A 42 -43.89 -44.53 -51.18
N VAL A 43 -44.74 -43.53 -51.44
CA VAL A 43 -44.64 -42.20 -50.82
C VAL A 43 -44.76 -42.28 -49.30
N VAL A 44 -45.73 -43.02 -48.75
CA VAL A 44 -45.92 -43.13 -47.30
C VAL A 44 -44.77 -43.90 -46.64
N VAL A 45 -44.23 -44.93 -47.31
CA VAL A 45 -43.01 -45.63 -46.86
C VAL A 45 -41.82 -44.67 -46.79
N ASP A 46 -41.62 -43.83 -47.80
CA ASP A 46 -40.51 -42.87 -47.82
C ASP A 46 -40.67 -41.74 -46.80
N VAL A 47 -41.90 -41.25 -46.58
CA VAL A 47 -42.22 -40.32 -45.48
C VAL A 47 -41.90 -40.96 -44.12
N THR A 48 -42.26 -42.23 -43.91
CA THR A 48 -42.01 -42.95 -42.65
C THR A 48 -40.51 -43.13 -42.39
N LYS A 49 -39.72 -43.47 -43.43
CA LYS A 49 -38.25 -43.51 -43.36
C LYS A 49 -37.65 -42.14 -43.04
N LEU A 50 -38.17 -41.07 -43.64
CA LEU A 50 -37.72 -39.70 -43.40
C LEU A 50 -38.01 -39.26 -41.95
N ILE A 51 -39.18 -39.59 -41.42
CA ILE A 51 -39.56 -39.32 -40.03
C ILE A 51 -38.62 -40.08 -39.09
N ARG A 52 -38.39 -41.38 -39.29
CA ARG A 52 -37.42 -42.17 -38.50
C ARG A 52 -36.04 -41.52 -38.48
N LYS A 53 -35.50 -41.21 -39.66
CA LYS A 53 -34.17 -40.58 -39.79
C LYS A 53 -34.11 -39.23 -39.06
N THR A 54 -35.20 -38.46 -39.11
CA THR A 54 -35.32 -37.19 -38.40
C THR A 54 -35.33 -37.42 -36.88
N ILE A 55 -36.07 -38.41 -36.38
CA ILE A 55 -36.10 -38.76 -34.96
C ILE A 55 -34.71 -39.21 -34.48
N GLU A 56 -34.04 -40.12 -35.20
CA GLU A 56 -32.70 -40.59 -34.86
C GLU A 56 -31.71 -39.42 -34.73
N LYS A 57 -31.66 -38.56 -35.76
CA LYS A 57 -30.76 -37.40 -35.76
C LYS A 57 -31.10 -36.39 -34.66
N THR A 58 -32.38 -36.19 -34.37
CA THR A 58 -32.80 -35.23 -33.33
C THR A 58 -32.56 -35.80 -31.93
N SER A 59 -32.74 -37.11 -31.73
CA SER A 59 -32.39 -37.80 -30.49
C SER A 59 -30.89 -37.74 -30.20
N GLU A 60 -30.04 -37.92 -31.23
CA GLU A 60 -28.59 -37.72 -31.09
C GLU A 60 -28.26 -36.28 -30.67
N THR A 61 -28.94 -35.30 -31.29
CA THR A 61 -28.76 -33.87 -30.97
C THR A 61 -29.20 -33.58 -29.52
N ASN A 62 -30.31 -34.14 -29.06
CA ASN A 62 -30.80 -34.00 -27.69
C ASN A 62 -29.86 -34.63 -26.66
N GLY A 63 -29.29 -35.80 -26.96
CA GLY A 63 -28.25 -36.42 -26.14
C GLY A 63 -27.02 -35.51 -26.02
N PHE A 64 -26.59 -34.90 -27.12
CA PHE A 64 -25.51 -33.91 -27.11
C PHE A 64 -25.86 -32.66 -26.28
N ILE A 65 -27.08 -32.13 -26.42
CA ILE A 65 -27.58 -30.99 -25.62
C ILE A 65 -27.57 -31.35 -24.13
N ALA A 66 -28.06 -32.53 -23.74
CA ALA A 66 -28.07 -32.99 -22.34
C ALA A 66 -26.65 -33.06 -21.77
N GLN A 67 -25.70 -33.62 -22.54
CA GLN A 67 -24.30 -33.67 -22.13
C GLN A 67 -23.70 -32.27 -21.96
N LYS A 68 -23.96 -31.35 -22.90
CA LYS A 68 -23.49 -29.97 -22.81
C LYS A 68 -24.12 -29.22 -21.64
N ASN A 69 -25.41 -29.43 -21.39
CA ASN A 69 -26.11 -28.84 -20.25
C ASN A 69 -25.49 -29.28 -18.92
N ASN A 70 -25.22 -30.59 -18.76
CA ASN A 70 -24.54 -31.12 -17.57
C ASN A 70 -23.15 -30.49 -17.34
N ILE A 71 -22.35 -30.32 -18.40
CA ILE A 71 -21.05 -29.63 -18.29
C ILE A 71 -21.27 -28.18 -17.86
N MET A 72 -22.27 -27.50 -18.41
CA MET A 72 -22.56 -26.11 -18.07
C MET A 72 -23.01 -25.96 -16.61
N VAL A 73 -23.82 -26.90 -16.09
CA VAL A 73 -24.20 -26.95 -14.66
C VAL A 73 -22.98 -27.09 -13.77
N GLN A 74 -22.05 -27.97 -14.13
CA GLN A 74 -20.79 -28.11 -13.38
C GLN A 74 -19.96 -26.83 -13.41
N ASN A 75 -19.90 -26.13 -14.54
CA ASN A 75 -19.20 -24.85 -14.64
C ASN A 75 -19.83 -23.79 -13.74
N VAL A 76 -21.16 -23.70 -13.68
CA VAL A 76 -21.85 -22.73 -12.80
C VAL A 76 -21.62 -23.04 -11.32
N ILE A 77 -21.58 -24.32 -10.93
CA ILE A 77 -21.22 -24.71 -9.56
C ILE A 77 -19.79 -24.26 -9.21
N GLN A 78 -18.84 -24.45 -10.13
CA GLN A 78 -17.46 -23.99 -9.93
C GLN A 78 -17.36 -22.46 -9.87
N GLU A 79 -18.09 -21.76 -10.74
CA GLU A 79 -18.15 -20.30 -10.76
C GLU A 79 -18.75 -19.75 -9.47
N SER A 80 -19.82 -20.35 -8.96
CA SER A 80 -20.43 -19.99 -7.67
C SER A 80 -19.45 -20.16 -6.51
N ALA A 81 -18.66 -21.24 -6.49
CA ALA A 81 -17.64 -21.44 -5.45
C ALA A 81 -16.53 -20.40 -5.55
N ALA A 82 -16.06 -20.09 -6.76
CA ALA A 82 -15.06 -19.05 -7.00
C ALA A 82 -15.55 -17.66 -6.58
N LEU A 83 -16.84 -17.35 -6.82
CA LEU A 83 -17.47 -16.09 -6.41
C LEU A 83 -17.53 -15.93 -4.88
N GLN A 84 -17.90 -16.98 -4.15
CA GLN A 84 -17.90 -16.94 -2.68
C GLN A 84 -16.50 -16.69 -2.12
N GLN A 85 -15.48 -17.32 -2.70
CA GLN A 85 -14.10 -17.07 -2.31
C GLN A 85 -13.65 -15.64 -2.66
N ALA A 86 -14.04 -15.13 -3.84
CA ALA A 86 -13.74 -13.77 -4.24
C ALA A 86 -14.37 -12.72 -3.31
N ASP A 87 -15.60 -12.93 -2.86
CA ASP A 87 -16.31 -12.05 -1.93
C ASP A 87 -15.64 -12.02 -0.54
N ALA A 88 -15.19 -13.19 -0.05
CA ALA A 88 -14.40 -13.28 1.18
C ALA A 88 -13.07 -12.51 1.06
N ASN A 89 -12.36 -12.67 -0.07
CA ASN A 89 -11.13 -11.93 -0.33
C ASN A 89 -11.38 -10.41 -0.41
N VAL A 90 -12.45 -9.97 -1.07
CA VAL A 90 -12.82 -8.55 -1.14
C VAL A 90 -13.05 -7.99 0.26
N SER A 91 -13.81 -8.70 1.10
CA SER A 91 -14.07 -8.30 2.49
C SER A 91 -12.79 -8.18 3.31
N GLU A 92 -11.85 -9.13 3.15
CA GLU A 92 -10.55 -9.09 3.82
C GLU A 92 -9.72 -7.87 3.37
N VAL A 93 -9.68 -7.59 2.06
CA VAL A 93 -8.93 -6.43 1.57
C VAL A 93 -9.56 -5.10 2.02
N VAL A 94 -10.89 -5.01 2.11
CA VAL A 94 -11.57 -3.84 2.70
C VAL A 94 -11.12 -3.63 4.15
N ALA A 95 -11.13 -4.69 4.97
CA ALA A 95 -10.66 -4.62 6.36
C ALA A 95 -9.18 -4.19 6.45
N HIS A 96 -8.33 -4.66 5.52
CA HIS A 96 -6.94 -4.22 5.45
C HIS A 96 -6.80 -2.74 5.08
N ILE A 97 -7.63 -2.21 4.17
CA ILE A 97 -7.62 -0.77 3.83
C ILE A 97 -8.01 0.09 5.02
N GLU A 98 -9.03 -0.32 5.78
CA GLU A 98 -9.45 0.38 7.00
C GLU A 98 -8.32 0.38 8.03
N ASN A 99 -7.66 -0.77 8.23
CA ASN A 99 -6.52 -0.89 9.14
C ASN A 99 -5.34 -0.03 8.68
N ILE A 100 -5.01 0.00 7.39
CA ILE A 100 -3.97 0.87 6.83
C ILE A 100 -4.32 2.33 7.13
N SER A 101 -5.56 2.76 6.90
CA SER A 101 -6.01 4.12 7.18
C SER A 101 -5.87 4.49 8.66
N HIS A 102 -6.23 3.57 9.56
CA HIS A 102 -6.09 3.75 11.00
C HIS A 102 -4.62 3.92 11.42
N VAL A 103 -3.76 2.97 11.06
CA VAL A 103 -2.32 3.01 11.37
C VAL A 103 -1.66 4.25 10.78
N THR A 104 -2.05 4.63 9.57
CA THR A 104 -1.55 5.82 8.89
C THR A 104 -1.94 7.10 9.65
N GLY A 105 -3.13 7.16 10.22
CA GLY A 105 -3.56 8.24 11.11
C GLY A 105 -2.76 8.31 12.42
N GLU A 106 -2.49 7.16 13.06
CA GLU A 106 -1.69 7.10 14.29
C GLU A 106 -0.23 7.53 14.07
N VAL A 107 0.37 7.08 12.96
CA VAL A 107 1.72 7.50 12.56
C VAL A 107 1.75 9.00 12.32
N ALA A 108 0.77 9.57 11.60
CA ALA A 108 0.71 11.01 11.38
C ALA A 108 0.63 11.82 12.70
N LYS A 109 -0.14 11.35 13.67
CA LYS A 109 -0.21 11.95 15.01
C LYS A 109 1.15 11.90 15.71
N THR A 110 1.78 10.74 15.73
CA THR A 110 3.09 10.51 16.39
C THR A 110 4.20 11.33 15.73
N THR A 111 4.21 11.43 14.40
CA THR A 111 5.12 12.30 13.63
C THR A 111 4.95 13.76 14.02
N ASN A 112 3.71 14.24 14.21
CA ASN A 112 3.45 15.62 14.62
C ASN A 112 3.93 15.89 16.06
N GLU A 113 3.74 14.94 16.97
CA GLU A 113 4.29 15.03 18.34
C GLU A 113 5.83 15.07 18.32
N ALA A 114 6.46 14.23 17.51
CA ALA A 114 7.92 14.22 17.34
C ALA A 114 8.45 15.52 16.71
N PHE A 115 7.71 16.12 15.76
CA PHE A 115 8.04 17.42 15.18
C PHE A 115 8.04 18.52 16.26
N ASN A 116 7.02 18.55 17.12
CA ASN A 116 6.94 19.52 18.20
C ASN A 116 8.08 19.35 19.22
N LEU A 117 8.41 18.10 19.57
CA LEU A 117 9.53 17.80 20.47
C LEU A 117 10.88 18.20 19.86
N ALA A 118 11.11 17.95 18.57
CA ALA A 118 12.32 18.36 17.88
C ALA A 118 12.44 19.89 17.80
N THR A 119 11.32 20.59 17.58
CA THR A 119 11.27 22.07 17.58
C THR A 119 11.64 22.62 18.96
N GLN A 120 11.00 22.11 20.02
CA GLN A 120 11.33 22.50 21.39
C GLN A 120 12.79 22.18 21.75
N GLY A 121 13.32 21.05 21.28
CA GLY A 121 14.72 20.68 21.44
C GLY A 121 15.66 21.69 20.77
N ASN A 122 15.31 22.15 19.57
CA ASN A 122 16.08 23.17 18.85
C ASN A 122 16.08 24.52 19.62
N ASP A 123 14.92 24.98 20.11
CA ASP A 123 14.80 26.21 20.91
C ASP A 123 15.64 26.16 22.20
N ILE A 124 15.64 25.02 22.89
CA ILE A 124 16.43 24.80 24.10
C ILE A 124 17.93 24.85 23.79
N VAL A 125 18.36 24.21 22.70
CA VAL A 125 19.77 24.18 22.28
C VAL A 125 20.23 25.57 21.83
N ALA A 126 19.40 26.33 21.11
CA ALA A 126 19.69 27.71 20.75
C ALA A 126 19.89 28.59 22.00
N SER A 127 19.00 28.45 22.99
CA SER A 127 19.12 29.16 24.28
C SER A 127 20.39 28.76 25.04
N LEU A 128 20.78 27.48 25.00
CA LEU A 128 22.03 27.01 25.58
C LEU A 128 23.26 27.61 24.88
N GLY A 129 23.21 27.75 23.56
CA GLY A 129 24.25 28.40 22.76
C GLY A 129 24.45 29.86 23.17
N GLU A 130 23.37 30.62 23.30
CA GLU A 130 23.42 32.01 23.79
C GLU A 130 24.02 32.06 25.21
N GLN A 131 23.60 31.16 26.10
CA GLN A 131 24.11 31.13 27.46
C GLN A 131 25.61 30.77 27.52
N MET A 132 26.09 29.86 26.67
CA MET A 132 27.52 29.56 26.55
C MET A 132 28.33 30.75 26.04
N GLN A 133 27.79 31.55 25.13
CA GLN A 133 28.45 32.77 24.65
C GLN A 133 28.58 33.83 25.75
N VAL A 134 27.55 33.96 26.62
CA VAL A 134 27.62 34.83 27.80
C VAL A 134 28.69 34.34 28.78
N ILE A 135 28.79 33.03 29.01
CA ILE A 135 29.80 32.44 29.88
C ILE A 135 31.21 32.67 29.31
N ASP A 136 31.44 32.41 28.02
CA ASP A 136 32.72 32.67 27.34
C ASP A 136 33.16 34.13 27.51
N THR A 137 32.24 35.07 27.28
CA THR A 137 32.51 36.50 27.44
C THR A 137 32.88 36.85 28.88
N THR A 138 32.18 36.27 29.86
CA THR A 138 32.45 36.50 31.28
C THR A 138 33.83 35.99 31.70
N PHE A 139 34.23 34.80 31.22
CA PHE A 139 35.55 34.24 31.52
C PHE A 139 36.67 35.05 30.86
N LYS A 140 36.48 35.56 29.64
CA LYS A 140 37.42 36.48 28.99
C LYS A 140 37.57 37.80 29.76
N GLN A 141 36.49 38.32 30.35
CA GLN A 141 36.57 39.48 31.24
C GLN A 141 37.38 39.18 32.51
N PHE A 142 37.25 37.98 33.09
CA PHE A 142 38.07 37.59 34.24
C PHE A 142 39.56 37.51 33.90
N LEU A 143 39.94 37.02 32.70
CA LEU A 143 41.34 37.07 32.26
C LEU A 143 41.89 38.50 32.27
N GLY A 144 41.13 39.45 31.72
CA GLY A 144 41.52 40.87 31.72
C GLY A 144 41.65 41.48 33.13
N ILE A 145 40.79 41.09 34.07
CA ILE A 145 40.90 41.52 35.48
C ILE A 145 42.17 40.96 36.13
N ILE A 146 42.49 39.69 35.89
CA ILE A 146 43.71 39.06 36.42
C ILE A 146 44.97 39.72 35.85
N ASP A 147 44.98 40.06 34.56
CA ASP A 147 46.09 40.78 33.94
C ASP A 147 46.29 42.18 34.57
N LEU A 148 45.19 42.90 34.82
CA LEU A 148 45.25 44.19 35.52
C LEU A 148 45.81 44.03 36.95
N LEU A 149 45.36 43.02 37.68
CA LEU A 149 45.84 42.73 39.03
C LEU A 149 47.32 42.32 39.04
N LYS A 150 47.79 41.58 38.02
CA LYS A 150 49.20 41.24 37.84
C LYS A 150 50.05 42.49 37.60
N SER A 151 49.57 43.41 36.76
CA SER A 151 50.25 44.70 36.52
C SER A 151 50.37 45.53 37.80
N ASN A 152 49.25 45.69 38.53
CA ASN A 152 49.23 46.45 39.78
C ASN A 152 50.15 45.82 40.85
N SER A 153 50.16 44.49 40.96
CA SER A 153 51.02 43.80 41.92
C SER A 153 52.51 44.03 41.64
N LYS A 154 52.89 44.10 40.35
CA LYS A 154 54.26 44.41 39.92
C LYS A 154 54.64 45.86 40.21
N GLU A 155 53.72 46.81 40.07
CA GLU A 155 53.95 48.20 40.48
C GLU A 155 54.16 48.32 41.99
N ILE A 156 53.33 47.65 42.79
CA ILE A 156 53.47 47.64 44.25
C ILE A 156 54.83 47.03 44.65
N GLU A 157 55.23 45.91 44.03
CA GLU A 157 56.56 45.30 44.24
C GLU A 157 57.70 46.31 43.99
N GLY A 158 57.58 47.13 42.94
CA GLY A 158 58.52 48.21 42.65
C GLY A 158 58.57 49.27 43.76
N PHE A 159 57.42 49.66 44.31
CA PHE A 159 57.35 50.59 45.43
C PHE A 159 57.95 50.01 46.70
N THR A 160 57.63 48.77 47.08
CA THR A 160 58.22 48.14 48.27
C THR A 160 59.73 47.98 48.15
N ASN A 161 60.26 47.62 46.98
CA ASN A 161 61.70 47.53 46.75
C ASN A 161 62.39 48.90 46.91
N THR A 162 61.71 49.98 46.50
CA THR A 162 62.20 51.35 46.70
C THR A 162 62.23 51.71 48.20
N ILE A 163 61.16 51.40 48.94
CA ILE A 163 61.09 51.62 50.39
C ILE A 163 62.17 50.82 51.13
N GLN A 164 62.38 49.56 50.75
CA GLN A 164 63.44 48.70 51.29
C GLN A 164 64.83 49.34 51.09
N THR A 165 65.07 49.89 49.89
CA THR A 165 66.33 50.56 49.54
C THR A 165 66.53 51.82 50.36
N ILE A 166 65.52 52.69 50.45
CA ILE A 166 65.56 53.92 51.25
C ILE A 166 65.78 53.61 52.74
N SER A 167 65.09 52.60 53.27
CA SER A 167 65.20 52.20 54.68
C SER A 167 66.57 51.62 54.98
N SER A 168 67.13 50.83 54.06
CA SER A 168 68.51 50.31 54.21
C SER A 168 69.56 51.43 54.17
N GLN A 169 69.39 52.43 53.30
CA GLN A 169 70.23 53.62 53.28
C GLN A 169 70.10 54.44 54.57
N THR A 170 68.87 54.61 55.07
CA THR A 170 68.58 55.33 56.31
C THR A 170 69.19 54.60 57.51
N ASN A 171 69.15 53.26 57.52
CA ASN A 171 69.82 52.45 58.52
C ASN A 171 71.34 52.71 58.52
N LEU A 172 71.98 52.71 57.36
CA LEU A 172 73.42 53.02 57.22
C LEU A 172 73.75 54.47 57.65
N LEU A 173 72.91 55.44 57.28
CA LEU A 173 73.05 56.84 57.70
C LEU A 173 72.95 56.98 59.22
N SER A 174 71.96 56.32 59.84
CA SER A 174 71.75 56.36 61.28
C SER A 174 72.87 55.66 62.05
N LEU A 175 73.43 54.57 61.50
CA LEU A 175 74.60 53.89 62.06
C LEU A 175 75.82 54.81 62.08
N ASN A 176 76.08 55.50 60.95
CA ASN A 176 77.16 56.49 60.88
C ASN A 176 76.95 57.64 61.88
N ALA A 177 75.71 58.11 62.03
CA ALA A 177 75.37 59.13 63.02
C ALA A 177 75.55 58.63 64.47
N SER A 178 75.18 57.39 64.79
CA SER A 178 75.42 56.80 66.11
C SER A 178 76.91 56.66 66.41
N ILE A 179 77.74 56.30 65.42
CA ILE A 179 79.20 56.23 65.56
C ILE A 179 79.78 57.62 65.85
N GLU A 180 79.38 58.63 65.09
CA GLU A 180 79.90 59.99 65.26
C GLU A 180 79.40 60.64 66.57
N ALA A 181 78.16 60.33 66.99
CA ALA A 181 77.64 60.74 68.29
C ALA A 181 78.41 60.09 69.46
N ALA A 182 78.80 58.82 69.33
CA ALA A 182 79.67 58.16 70.31
C ALA A 182 81.07 58.80 70.33
N ARG A 183 81.57 59.23 69.17
CA ARG A 183 82.87 59.90 69.02
C ARG A 183 82.92 61.29 69.67
N ALA A 184 81.80 62.01 69.68
CA ALA A 184 81.65 63.30 70.35
C ALA A 184 81.53 63.22 71.89
N GLY A 185 81.50 62.02 72.47
CA GLY A 185 81.48 61.81 73.92
C GLY A 185 80.22 62.38 74.59
N GLU A 186 80.38 63.11 75.70
CA GLU A 186 79.26 63.69 76.47
C GLU A 186 78.42 64.67 75.65
N HIS A 187 79.01 65.39 74.68
CA HIS A 187 78.29 66.33 73.82
C HIS A 187 77.39 65.65 72.78
N GLY A 188 77.63 64.36 72.47
CA GLY A 188 76.88 63.60 71.48
C GLY A 188 75.72 62.76 72.04
N ARG A 189 75.54 62.70 73.36
CA ARG A 189 74.55 61.82 74.03
C ARG A 189 73.13 61.94 73.49
N GLY A 190 72.63 63.16 73.30
CA GLY A 190 71.29 63.40 72.75
C GLY A 190 71.16 62.93 71.29
N PHE A 191 72.19 63.17 70.47
CA PHE A 191 72.25 62.70 69.08
C PHE A 191 72.34 61.18 68.98
N ALA A 192 73.05 60.51 69.89
CA ALA A 192 73.16 59.05 69.92
C ALA A 192 71.80 58.37 70.17
N VAL A 193 70.94 58.96 71.02
CA VAL A 193 69.59 58.45 71.26
C VAL A 193 68.73 58.55 70.00
N VAL A 194 68.74 59.71 69.34
CA VAL A 194 67.99 59.92 68.09
C VAL A 194 68.49 59.00 66.98
N ALA A 195 69.81 58.86 66.81
CA ALA A 195 70.39 58.01 65.79
C ALA A 195 70.04 56.53 66.00
N ASN A 196 70.02 56.04 67.24
CA ASN A 196 69.58 54.68 67.54
C ASN A 196 68.08 54.47 67.30
N GLU A 197 67.23 55.47 67.57
CA GLU A 197 65.79 55.37 67.28
C GLU A 197 65.53 55.35 65.77
N VAL A 198 66.22 56.19 65.00
CA VAL A 198 66.16 56.17 63.52
C VAL A 198 66.66 54.84 62.96
N LYS A 199 67.71 54.27 63.55
CA LYS A 199 68.22 52.94 63.20
C LYS A 199 67.14 51.87 63.37
N LYS A 200 66.52 51.84 64.55
CA LYS A 200 65.45 50.90 64.88
C LYS A 200 64.26 51.04 63.93
N LEU A 201 63.78 52.26 63.68
CA LEU A 201 62.69 52.52 62.73
C LEU A 201 63.04 52.06 61.30
N SER A 202 64.30 52.25 60.88
CA SER A 202 64.77 51.82 59.57
C SER A 202 64.79 50.29 59.45
N GLU A 203 65.26 49.58 60.49
CA GLU A 203 65.23 48.11 60.57
C GLU A 203 63.79 47.56 60.58
N GLU A 204 62.89 48.18 61.34
CA GLU A 204 61.45 47.84 61.34
C GLU A 204 60.82 48.05 59.94
N THR A 205 61.18 49.14 59.25
CA THR A 205 60.65 49.43 57.90
C THR A 205 61.18 48.43 56.85
N VAL A 206 62.45 48.02 56.97
CA VAL A 206 63.06 46.94 56.15
C VAL A 206 62.31 45.62 56.35
N GLN A 207 62.00 45.28 57.60
CA GLN A 207 61.26 44.05 57.93
C GLN A 207 59.83 44.10 57.37
N ALA A 208 59.10 45.20 57.58
CA ALA A 208 57.75 45.38 57.07
C ALA A 208 57.70 45.35 55.53
N SER A 209 58.67 45.97 54.86
CA SER A 209 58.76 45.95 53.38
C SER A 209 59.00 44.53 52.85
N SER A 210 59.82 43.73 53.54
CA SER A 210 60.06 42.32 53.22
C SER A 210 58.79 41.48 53.36
N GLU A 211 58.03 41.67 54.44
CA GLU A 211 56.75 40.99 54.65
C GLU A 211 55.72 41.34 53.57
N ILE A 212 55.63 42.62 53.18
CA ILE A 212 54.77 43.04 52.07
C ILE A 212 55.20 42.36 50.76
N ASN A 213 56.50 42.31 50.45
CA ASN A 213 57.00 41.62 49.27
C ASN A 213 56.64 40.13 49.27
N GLN A 214 56.73 39.43 50.40
CA GLN A 214 56.30 38.02 50.50
C GLN A 214 54.80 37.86 50.22
N LYS A 215 53.96 38.79 50.70
CA LYS A 215 52.52 38.80 50.43
C LYS A 215 52.24 39.04 48.94
N ILE A 216 52.95 39.97 48.30
CA ILE A 216 52.83 40.24 46.86
C ILE A 216 53.22 39.00 46.06
N GLN A 217 54.33 38.33 46.38
CA GLN A 217 54.74 37.10 45.69
C GLN A 217 53.70 35.99 45.80
N THR A 218 53.11 35.82 46.99
CA THR A 218 52.03 34.86 47.21
C THR A 218 50.81 35.22 46.36
N MET A 219 50.44 36.49 46.32
CA MET A 219 49.31 37.02 45.55
C MET A 219 49.53 36.82 44.04
N THR A 220 50.72 37.12 43.51
CA THR A 220 51.08 36.88 42.11
C THR A 220 50.99 35.39 41.75
N LYS A 221 51.50 34.50 42.61
CA LYS A 221 51.39 33.05 42.38
C LYS A 221 49.93 32.60 42.31
N THR A 222 49.09 33.07 43.23
CA THR A 222 47.65 32.75 43.22
C THR A 222 46.96 33.28 41.96
N MET A 223 47.37 34.46 41.45
CA MET A 223 46.85 34.98 40.18
C MET A 223 47.24 34.11 39.00
N GLU A 224 48.48 33.64 38.93
CA GLU A 224 48.94 32.74 37.84
C GLU A 224 48.21 31.39 37.87
N GLU A 225 48.02 30.82 39.05
CA GLU A 225 47.21 29.60 39.22
C GLU A 225 45.75 29.82 38.80
N THR A 226 45.18 31.00 39.12
CA THR A 226 43.81 31.37 38.75
C THR A 226 43.69 31.56 37.24
N TYR A 227 44.65 32.25 36.62
CA TYR A 227 44.72 32.46 35.17
C TYR A 227 44.71 31.12 34.42
N SER A 228 45.58 30.17 34.82
CA SER A 228 45.63 28.85 34.18
C SER A 228 44.31 28.07 34.30
N LYS A 229 43.58 28.21 35.42
CA LYS A 229 42.26 27.59 35.57
C LYS A 229 41.22 28.22 34.66
N ILE A 230 41.23 29.55 34.53
CA ILE A 230 40.30 30.28 33.65
C ILE A 230 40.58 29.94 32.18
N GLU A 231 41.83 29.84 31.75
CA GLU A 231 42.17 29.40 30.38
C GLU A 231 41.61 28.01 30.07
N LYS A 232 41.77 27.05 30.98
CA LYS A 232 41.17 25.72 30.83
C LYS A 232 39.65 25.79 30.75
N SER A 233 39.01 26.63 31.56
CA SER A 233 37.56 26.81 31.49
C SER A 233 37.11 27.38 30.14
N VAL A 234 37.85 28.33 29.56
CA VAL A 234 37.57 28.86 28.20
C VAL A 234 37.68 27.76 27.14
N GLU A 235 38.67 26.88 27.24
CA GLU A 235 38.79 25.71 26.34
C GLU A 235 37.57 24.78 26.45
N GLU A 236 37.13 24.46 27.67
CA GLU A 236 35.97 23.61 27.90
C GLU A 236 34.66 24.26 27.44
N ILE A 237 34.51 25.58 27.60
CA ILE A 237 33.36 26.33 27.06
C ILE A 237 33.35 26.25 25.54
N SER A 238 34.52 26.40 24.88
CA SER A 238 34.63 26.27 23.42
C SER A 238 34.18 24.90 22.94
N LYS A 239 34.58 23.82 23.63
CA LYS A 239 34.09 22.46 23.34
C LYS A 239 32.58 22.34 23.56
N GLY A 240 32.06 22.97 24.62
CA GLY A 240 30.62 23.05 24.89
C GLY A 240 29.83 23.73 23.76
N MET A 241 30.35 24.81 23.18
CA MET A 241 29.74 25.46 22.01
C MET A 241 29.74 24.55 20.78
N GLU A 242 30.83 23.81 20.54
CA GLU A 242 30.90 22.86 19.41
C GLU A 242 29.84 21.76 19.54
N ILE A 243 29.69 21.17 20.73
CA ILE A 243 28.67 20.16 21.02
C ILE A 243 27.26 20.75 20.85
N THR A 244 27.04 21.99 21.27
CA THR A 244 25.75 22.68 21.12
C THR A 244 25.40 22.84 19.63
N ASN A 245 26.34 23.32 18.81
CA ASN A 245 26.15 23.46 17.36
C ASN A 245 25.90 22.10 16.67
N LEU A 246 26.60 21.04 17.08
CA LEU A 246 26.35 19.69 16.56
C LEU A 246 24.94 19.22 16.90
N THR A 247 24.47 19.50 18.12
CA THR A 247 23.13 19.14 18.58
C THR A 247 22.05 19.90 17.81
N GLU A 248 22.27 21.18 17.51
CA GLU A 248 21.37 21.99 16.69
C GLU A 248 21.17 21.40 15.29
N ASN A 249 22.28 21.00 14.64
CA ASN A 249 22.25 20.33 13.34
C ASN A 249 21.48 19.00 13.37
N ILE A 250 21.58 18.24 14.46
CA ILE A 250 20.82 16.99 14.65
C ILE A 250 19.32 17.30 14.70
N PHE A 251 18.90 18.32 15.47
CA PHE A 251 17.49 18.70 15.53
C PHE A 251 16.96 19.22 14.19
N ASP A 252 17.72 20.01 13.44
CA ASP A 252 17.35 20.42 12.07
C ASP A 252 17.19 19.21 11.13
N GLY A 253 18.12 18.24 11.22
CA GLY A 253 18.01 16.96 10.52
C GLY A 253 16.74 16.18 10.90
N MET A 254 16.37 16.15 12.18
CA MET A 254 15.13 15.54 12.65
C MET A 254 13.90 16.25 12.06
N LEU A 255 13.84 17.58 12.04
CA LEU A 255 12.71 18.33 11.46
C LEU A 255 12.53 18.03 9.97
N LYS A 256 13.63 17.94 9.21
CA LYS A 256 13.60 17.52 7.80
C LYS A 256 13.09 16.10 7.64
N PHE A 257 13.55 15.18 8.48
CA PHE A 257 13.10 13.78 8.45
C PHE A 257 11.60 13.66 8.77
N GLN A 258 11.09 14.39 9.77
CA GLN A 258 9.66 14.42 10.09
C GLN A 258 8.82 14.96 8.92
N THR A 259 9.32 15.96 8.19
CA THR A 259 8.67 16.48 6.99
C THR A 259 8.58 15.41 5.90
N GLN A 260 9.66 14.66 5.67
CA GLN A 260 9.66 13.54 4.71
C GLN A 260 8.69 12.43 5.10
N ILE A 261 8.58 12.10 6.40
CA ILE A 261 7.58 11.13 6.88
C ILE A 261 6.19 11.64 6.53
N LYS A 262 5.87 12.90 6.84
CA LYS A 262 4.56 13.49 6.53
C LYS A 262 4.21 13.39 5.04
N ASP A 263 5.16 13.67 4.16
CA ASP A 263 4.95 13.56 2.71
C ASP A 263 4.68 12.11 2.29
N LYS A 264 5.42 11.15 2.85
CA LYS A 264 5.19 9.71 2.61
C LYS A 264 3.83 9.25 3.15
N MET A 265 3.39 9.78 4.28
CA MET A 265 2.05 9.51 4.81
C MET A 265 0.95 9.99 3.85
N ASN A 266 1.12 11.16 3.25
CA ASN A 266 0.17 11.67 2.25
C ASN A 266 0.12 10.78 0.99
N GLU A 267 1.27 10.26 0.56
CA GLU A 267 1.36 9.30 -0.56
C GLU A 267 0.63 7.98 -0.24
N ILE A 268 0.78 7.47 0.99
CA ILE A 268 0.06 6.28 1.47
C ILE A 268 -1.45 6.54 1.50
N TRP A 269 -1.90 7.70 1.99
CA TRP A 269 -3.31 8.09 1.99
C TRP A 269 -3.90 8.07 0.58
N SER A 270 -3.25 8.74 -0.38
CA SER A 270 -3.70 8.79 -1.78
C SER A 270 -3.76 7.40 -2.43
N THR A 271 -2.77 6.55 -2.15
CA THR A 271 -2.74 5.16 -2.65
C THR A 271 -3.85 4.33 -2.04
N THR A 272 -4.12 4.51 -0.74
CA THR A 272 -5.17 3.81 0.00
C THR A 272 -6.56 4.18 -0.52
N GLU A 273 -6.81 5.47 -0.77
CA GLU A 273 -8.05 5.95 -1.37
C GLU A 273 -8.25 5.39 -2.79
N THR A 274 -7.20 5.41 -3.61
CA THR A 274 -7.22 4.81 -4.95
C THR A 274 -7.53 3.30 -4.89
N ASN A 275 -6.95 2.58 -3.94
CA ASN A 275 -7.22 1.15 -3.76
C ASN A 275 -8.65 0.89 -3.28
N SER A 276 -9.18 1.73 -2.39
CA SER A 276 -10.57 1.64 -1.92
C SER A 276 -11.54 1.74 -3.10
N ASN A 277 -11.34 2.72 -3.99
CA ASN A 277 -12.14 2.88 -5.20
C ASN A 277 -12.04 1.67 -6.14
N LYS A 278 -10.83 1.12 -6.35
CA LYS A 278 -10.64 -0.08 -7.18
C LYS A 278 -11.35 -1.31 -6.61
N ILE A 279 -11.33 -1.48 -5.29
CA ILE A 279 -12.02 -2.60 -4.65
C ILE A 279 -13.53 -2.47 -4.75
N ALA A 280 -14.07 -1.26 -4.60
CA ALA A 280 -15.49 -1.02 -4.83
C ALA A 280 -15.90 -1.39 -6.26
N MET A 281 -15.08 -1.08 -7.27
CA MET A 281 -15.32 -1.51 -8.64
C MET A 281 -15.24 -3.04 -8.81
N ILE A 282 -14.29 -3.70 -8.15
CA ILE A 282 -14.17 -5.16 -8.17
C ILE A 282 -15.40 -5.82 -7.54
N ALA A 283 -15.87 -5.30 -6.41
CA ALA A 283 -17.08 -5.80 -5.74
C ALA A 283 -18.31 -5.72 -6.66
N GLU A 284 -18.47 -4.61 -7.37
CA GLU A 284 -19.55 -4.45 -8.35
C GLU A 284 -19.46 -5.46 -9.51
N ILE A 285 -18.26 -5.68 -10.06
CA ILE A 285 -18.04 -6.69 -11.11
C ILE A 285 -18.40 -8.09 -10.60
N TRP A 286 -18.02 -8.44 -9.37
CA TRP A 286 -18.38 -9.74 -8.79
C TRP A 286 -19.88 -9.91 -8.60
N HIS A 287 -20.57 -8.84 -8.19
CA HIS A 287 -22.02 -8.85 -8.10
C HIS A 287 -22.69 -9.14 -9.46
N GLN A 288 -22.17 -8.53 -10.55
CA GLN A 288 -22.67 -8.78 -11.90
C GLN A 288 -22.42 -10.21 -12.38
N ILE A 289 -21.23 -10.76 -12.12
CA ILE A 289 -20.90 -12.15 -12.48
C ILE A 289 -21.80 -13.12 -11.70
N SER A 290 -22.02 -12.88 -10.41
CA SER A 290 -22.93 -13.67 -9.59
C SER A 290 -24.35 -13.68 -10.16
N LYS A 291 -24.86 -12.52 -10.59
CA LYS A 291 -26.16 -12.41 -11.25
C LYS A 291 -26.21 -13.24 -12.54
N HIS A 292 -25.20 -13.15 -13.39
CA HIS A 292 -25.15 -13.92 -14.64
C HIS A 292 -25.03 -15.43 -14.41
N ALA A 293 -24.29 -15.87 -13.39
CA ALA A 293 -24.23 -17.28 -13.02
C ALA A 293 -25.61 -17.82 -12.61
N MET A 294 -26.39 -17.03 -11.86
CA MET A 294 -27.78 -17.39 -11.49
C MET A 294 -28.72 -17.45 -12.70
N GLU A 295 -28.62 -16.49 -13.63
CA GLU A 295 -29.41 -16.48 -14.88
C GLU A 295 -29.07 -17.71 -15.76
N ASN A 296 -27.79 -18.06 -15.84
CA ASN A 296 -27.32 -19.26 -16.54
C ASN A 296 -27.85 -20.54 -15.88
N ALA A 297 -27.83 -20.63 -14.55
CA ALA A 297 -28.39 -21.79 -13.83
C ALA A 297 -29.88 -22.00 -14.18
N GLY A 298 -30.68 -20.93 -14.14
CA GLY A 298 -32.10 -21.02 -14.50
C GLY A 298 -32.31 -21.40 -15.98
N SER A 299 -31.48 -20.88 -16.88
CA SER A 299 -31.53 -21.24 -18.30
C SER A 299 -31.19 -22.72 -18.55
N MET A 300 -30.29 -23.30 -17.75
CA MET A 300 -29.94 -24.72 -17.83
C MET A 300 -31.05 -25.63 -17.32
N GLU A 301 -31.75 -25.21 -16.27
CA GLU A 301 -32.92 -25.92 -15.75
C GLU A 301 -34.03 -25.95 -16.81
N GLU A 302 -34.36 -24.80 -17.41
CA GLU A 302 -35.34 -24.73 -18.50
C GLU A 302 -34.92 -25.57 -19.73
N LEU A 303 -33.62 -25.58 -20.05
CA LEU A 303 -33.08 -26.39 -21.15
C LEU A 303 -33.16 -27.89 -20.84
N ALA A 304 -32.97 -28.30 -19.58
CA ALA A 304 -33.12 -29.69 -19.16
C ALA A 304 -34.57 -30.15 -19.33
N ASP A 305 -35.53 -29.35 -18.85
CA ASP A 305 -36.96 -29.64 -18.94
C ASP A 305 -37.41 -29.78 -20.40
N LYS A 306 -37.03 -28.82 -21.26
CA LYS A 306 -37.35 -28.89 -22.70
C LYS A 306 -36.75 -30.09 -23.40
N ASN A 307 -35.55 -30.50 -22.99
CA ASN A 307 -34.89 -31.67 -23.58
C ASN A 307 -35.56 -32.98 -23.13
N GLU A 308 -36.02 -33.05 -21.87
CA GLU A 308 -36.82 -34.17 -21.36
C GLU A 308 -38.16 -34.27 -22.10
N GLU A 309 -38.88 -33.15 -22.26
CA GLU A 309 -40.14 -33.08 -23.01
C GLU A 309 -39.97 -33.55 -24.47
N GLN A 310 -38.91 -33.09 -25.16
CA GLN A 310 -38.61 -33.55 -26.51
C GLN A 310 -38.28 -35.05 -26.57
N THR A 311 -37.59 -35.58 -25.56
CA THR A 311 -37.28 -37.01 -25.48
C THR A 311 -38.57 -37.84 -25.38
N VAL A 312 -39.54 -37.39 -24.58
CA VAL A 312 -40.87 -38.00 -24.51
C VAL A 312 -41.57 -37.93 -25.87
N HIS A 313 -41.56 -36.78 -26.54
CA HIS A 313 -42.15 -36.65 -27.88
C HIS A 313 -41.52 -37.57 -28.93
N PHE A 314 -40.21 -37.86 -28.86
CA PHE A 314 -39.59 -38.83 -29.76
C PHE A 314 -40.06 -40.25 -29.51
N ILE A 315 -40.29 -40.64 -28.26
CA ILE A 315 -40.84 -41.95 -27.92
C ILE A 315 -42.24 -42.11 -28.54
N ASP A 316 -43.08 -41.08 -28.42
CA ASP A 316 -44.42 -41.07 -29.01
C ASP A 316 -44.37 -41.15 -30.54
N LEU A 317 -43.49 -40.37 -31.18
CA LEU A 317 -43.31 -40.40 -32.64
C LEU A 317 -42.77 -41.75 -33.13
N LEU A 318 -41.87 -42.39 -32.40
CA LEU A 318 -41.39 -43.74 -32.73
C LEU A 318 -42.53 -44.75 -32.66
N SER A 319 -43.38 -44.67 -31.62
CA SER A 319 -44.58 -45.51 -31.52
C SER A 319 -45.49 -45.32 -32.74
N PHE A 320 -45.72 -44.07 -33.15
CA PHE A 320 -46.51 -43.75 -34.34
C PHE A 320 -45.89 -44.29 -35.63
N VAL A 321 -44.57 -44.15 -35.80
CA VAL A 321 -43.82 -44.73 -36.94
C VAL A 321 -43.99 -46.25 -36.98
N TYR A 322 -43.88 -46.95 -35.85
CA TYR A 322 -44.09 -48.39 -35.79
C TYR A 322 -45.53 -48.78 -36.15
N GLN A 323 -46.53 -48.04 -35.69
CA GLN A 323 -47.93 -48.26 -36.06
C GLN A 323 -48.15 -48.05 -37.56
N MET A 324 -47.56 -47.00 -38.15
CA MET A 324 -47.65 -46.77 -39.60
C MET A 324 -46.98 -47.89 -40.40
N GLU A 325 -45.82 -48.39 -39.97
CA GLU A 325 -45.16 -49.52 -40.64
C GLU A 325 -45.99 -50.80 -40.59
N ASP A 326 -46.68 -51.06 -39.48
CA ASP A 326 -47.59 -52.20 -39.34
C ASP A 326 -48.78 -52.07 -40.31
N ILE A 327 -49.43 -50.90 -40.32
CA ILE A 327 -50.54 -50.59 -41.24
C ILE A 327 -50.11 -50.69 -42.70
N LEU A 328 -48.93 -50.14 -43.06
CA LEU A 328 -48.36 -50.26 -44.40
C LEU A 328 -48.07 -51.71 -44.77
N GLY A 329 -47.59 -52.50 -43.81
CA GLY A 329 -47.35 -53.93 -43.98
C GLY A 329 -48.63 -54.69 -44.29
N ASP A 330 -49.72 -54.37 -43.61
CA ASP A 330 -51.03 -54.99 -43.82
C ASP A 330 -51.70 -54.53 -45.13
N LEU A 331 -51.68 -53.24 -45.44
CA LEU A 331 -52.13 -52.70 -46.74
C LEU A 331 -51.39 -53.35 -47.91
N LYS A 332 -50.07 -53.52 -47.79
CA LYS A 332 -49.28 -54.20 -48.82
C LYS A 332 -49.71 -55.66 -49.02
N LYS A 333 -50.06 -56.38 -47.94
CA LYS A 333 -50.58 -57.75 -48.03
C LYS A 333 -51.96 -57.78 -48.69
N GLU A 334 -52.82 -56.82 -48.38
CA GLU A 334 -54.17 -56.69 -48.94
C GLU A 334 -54.12 -56.39 -50.45
N ILE A 335 -53.34 -55.39 -50.88
CA ILE A 335 -53.13 -55.07 -52.30
C ILE A 335 -52.59 -56.28 -53.07
N VAL A 336 -51.61 -57.02 -52.50
CA VAL A 336 -51.07 -58.24 -53.12
C VAL A 336 -52.13 -59.36 -53.20
N GLN A 337 -53.04 -59.45 -52.23
CA GLN A 337 -54.15 -60.41 -52.26
C GLN A 337 -55.21 -60.02 -53.30
N ASP A 338 -55.52 -58.73 -53.45
CA ASP A 338 -56.47 -58.23 -54.43
C ASP A 338 -55.94 -58.34 -55.87
N ILE A 339 -54.65 -58.07 -56.10
CA ILE A 339 -53.97 -58.35 -57.38
C ILE A 339 -54.04 -59.86 -57.71
N LYS A 340 -53.90 -60.74 -56.71
CA LYS A 340 -54.03 -62.19 -56.91
C LYS A 340 -55.47 -62.66 -57.15
N LYS A 341 -56.48 -61.97 -56.61
CA LYS A 341 -57.90 -62.25 -56.88
C LYS A 341 -58.32 -61.77 -58.27
N ASN A 342 -57.94 -60.56 -58.67
CA ASN A 342 -58.26 -59.99 -59.98
C ASN A 342 -57.54 -60.71 -61.13
N ASN A 343 -56.38 -61.34 -60.91
CA ASN A 343 -55.70 -62.18 -61.91
C ASN A 343 -56.23 -63.63 -62.01
N ASN A 344 -57.12 -64.05 -61.10
CA ASN A 344 -57.67 -65.42 -61.03
C ASN A 344 -59.16 -65.51 -61.41
N ASN A 345 -59.81 -64.38 -61.73
CA ASN A 345 -61.11 -64.29 -62.39
C ASN A 345 -60.91 -63.87 -63.85
#